data_AF-A0A1H0VP61-F1
#
_entry.id   AF-A0A1H0VP61-F1
#
_cell.length_a   1.000
_cell.length_b   1.000
_cell.length_c   1.000
_cell.angle_alpha   90.00
_cell.angle_beta   90.00
_cell.angle_gamma   90.00
#
_symmetry.space_group_name_H-M   'P 1'
#
loop_
_entity.id
_entity.type
_entity.pdbx_description
1 polymer ?
#
loop_
_entity_poly.entity_id
_entity_poly.type
_entity_poly.pdbx_seq_one_letter_code
_entity_poly.pdbx_strand_id
1 'polypeptide(L)'
;MATTIPNHLLNDRYWKGLLFLFNEHPKLKKCFTTKYFDLKNGNIKVTSLKRLSDPWSRSEKVMLNLALHLFNERYKFNLSDLDSLDSKNMNLAFKAMKMRFL
;
A
#
# COMPACT_ATOMS: atom_id res chain seq x y z
N MET A 1 8.95 -7.81 -14.91
CA MET A 1 10.23 -7.95 -14.18
C MET A 1 9.91 -8.00 -12.69
N ALA A 2 10.47 -8.96 -11.95
CA ALA A 2 10.30 -9.04 -10.51
C ALA A 2 11.02 -7.86 -9.84
N THR A 3 10.32 -7.15 -8.95
CA THR A 3 10.87 -5.99 -8.24
C THR A 3 11.69 -6.49 -7.06
N THR A 4 13.03 -6.49 -7.15
CA THR A 4 13.89 -6.82 -6.01
C THR A 4 13.79 -5.70 -4.97
N ILE A 5 13.29 -6.03 -3.78
CA ILE A 5 13.15 -5.08 -2.68
C ILE A 5 14.48 -4.99 -1.92
N PRO A 6 15.10 -3.81 -1.80
CA PRO A 6 16.27 -3.62 -0.95
C PRO A 6 15.98 -3.95 0.52
N ASN A 7 16.92 -4.63 1.19
CA ASN A 7 16.74 -5.09 2.58
C ASN A 7 16.41 -3.96 3.58
N HIS A 8 16.97 -2.77 3.39
CA HIS A 8 16.70 -1.64 4.28
C HIS A 8 15.23 -1.19 4.22
N LEU A 9 14.55 -1.32 3.07
CA LEU A 9 13.12 -0.99 2.94
C LEU A 9 12.21 -2.01 3.62
N LEU A 10 12.65 -3.26 3.76
CA LEU A 10 11.87 -4.28 4.48
C LEU A 10 11.74 -3.96 5.98
N ASN A 11 12.74 -3.27 6.54
CA ASN A 11 12.78 -2.88 7.95
C ASN A 11 12.39 -1.41 8.18
N ASP A 12 12.30 -0.62 7.11
CA ASP A 12 11.92 0.80 7.21
C ASP A 12 10.46 0.94 7.64
N ARG A 13 10.22 1.84 8.62
CA ARG A 13 8.92 2.05 9.26
C ARG A 13 7.81 2.46 8.28
N TYR A 14 8.14 3.26 7.28
CA TYR A 14 7.21 3.78 6.30
C TYR A 14 6.98 2.78 5.15
N TRP A 15 8.01 2.03 4.79
CA TRP A 15 7.93 1.08 3.70
C TRP A 15 7.31 -0.26 4.08
N LYS A 16 7.62 -0.81 5.26
CA LYS A 16 7.24 -2.20 5.60
C LYS A 16 5.74 -2.46 5.50
N GLY A 17 4.90 -1.54 5.99
CA GLY A 17 3.44 -1.67 5.91
C GLY A 17 2.92 -1.58 4.47
N LEU A 18 3.47 -0.65 3.67
CA LEU A 18 3.15 -0.53 2.26
C LEU A 18 3.57 -1.80 1.49
N LEU A 19 4.80 -2.28 1.68
CA LEU A 19 5.33 -3.44 0.97
C LEU A 19 4.55 -4.70 1.30
N PHE A 20 4.18 -4.89 2.56
CA PHE A 20 3.31 -5.98 2.98
C PHE A 20 1.97 -5.97 2.22
N LEU A 21 1.28 -4.82 2.17
CA LEU A 21 0.01 -4.72 1.45
C LEU A 21 0.17 -4.98 -0.05
N PHE A 22 1.23 -4.47 -0.67
CA PHE A 22 1.51 -4.72 -2.08
C PHE A 22 1.96 -6.16 -2.37
N ASN A 23 2.50 -6.91 -1.39
CA ASN A 23 2.87 -8.31 -1.59
C ASN A 23 1.69 -9.29 -1.41
N GLU A 24 0.80 -8.99 -0.46
CA GLU A 24 -0.28 -9.89 -0.03
C GLU A 24 -1.64 -9.61 -0.69
N HIS A 25 -1.96 -8.34 -0.99
CA HIS A 25 -3.27 -8.01 -1.56
C HIS A 25 -3.30 -8.27 -3.08
N PRO A 26 -4.21 -9.12 -3.61
CA PRO A 26 -4.17 -9.56 -5.00
C PRO A 26 -4.19 -8.42 -6.03
N LYS A 27 -4.94 -7.35 -5.77
CA LYS A 27 -5.02 -6.20 -6.68
C LYS A 27 -3.78 -5.32 -6.61
N LEU A 28 -3.24 -5.09 -5.42
CA LEU A 28 -2.08 -4.22 -5.22
C LEU A 28 -0.82 -4.88 -5.78
N LYS A 29 -0.70 -6.20 -5.61
CA LYS A 29 0.41 -7.01 -6.14
C LYS A 29 0.60 -6.85 -7.64
N LYS A 30 -0.48 -6.77 -8.40
CA LYS A 30 -0.44 -6.54 -9.86
C LYS A 30 0.17 -5.19 -10.24
N CYS A 31 0.16 -4.22 -9.32
CA CYS A 31 0.69 -2.88 -9.52
C CYS A 31 2.11 -2.71 -8.95
N PHE A 32 2.65 -3.70 -8.23
CA PHE A 32 3.96 -3.62 -7.60
C PHE A 32 5.10 -3.79 -8.63
N THR A 33 5.30 -2.75 -9.45
CA THR A 33 6.21 -2.75 -10.59
C THR A 33 7.06 -1.49 -10.62
N THR A 34 8.20 -1.55 -11.30
CA THR A 34 9.11 -0.42 -11.51
C THR A 34 8.48 0.77 -12.23
N LYS A 35 7.30 0.60 -12.85
CA LYS A 35 6.52 1.70 -13.44
C LYS A 35 6.07 2.71 -12.39
N TYR A 36 5.69 2.21 -11.20
CA TYR A 36 5.14 3.02 -10.10
C TYR A 36 6.07 3.12 -8.89
N PHE A 37 6.99 2.18 -8.74
CA PHE A 37 7.89 2.07 -7.60
C PHE A 37 9.34 2.25 -8.03
N ASP A 38 9.95 3.33 -7.55
CA ASP A 38 11.39 3.54 -7.63
C ASP A 38 11.99 3.21 -6.26
N LEU A 39 12.26 1.91 -6.05
CA LEU A 39 12.79 1.43 -4.77
C LEU A 39 14.25 1.86 -4.54
N LYS A 40 14.99 2.24 -5.59
CA LYS A 40 16.36 2.72 -5.43
C LYS A 40 16.39 4.11 -4.81
N ASN A 41 15.49 4.98 -5.26
CA ASN A 41 15.38 6.35 -4.78
C ASN A 41 14.33 6.52 -3.67
N GLY A 42 13.68 5.44 -3.23
CA GLY A 42 12.63 5.50 -2.21
C GLY A 42 11.41 6.32 -2.62
N ASN A 43 11.02 6.26 -3.90
CA ASN A 43 9.93 7.07 -4.45
C ASN A 43 8.79 6.22 -5.01
N ILE A 44 7.56 6.75 -4.88
CA ILE A 44 6.33 6.13 -5.39
C ILE A 44 5.56 7.14 -6.22
N LYS A 45 5.12 6.74 -7.43
CA LYS A 45 4.26 7.56 -8.30
C LYS A 45 2.80 7.51 -7.84
N VAL A 46 2.53 8.17 -6.73
CA VAL A 46 1.22 8.09 -6.05
C VAL A 46 0.07 8.60 -6.90
N THR A 47 0.25 9.69 -7.64
CA THR A 47 -0.78 10.22 -8.55
C THR A 47 -1.15 9.22 -9.63
N SER A 48 -0.16 8.51 -10.20
CA SER A 48 -0.37 7.46 -11.18
C SER A 48 -1.08 6.24 -10.59
N LEU A 49 -0.75 5.83 -9.36
CA LEU A 49 -1.44 4.74 -8.67
C LEU A 49 -2.90 5.08 -8.36
N LYS A 50 -3.18 6.30 -7.88
CA LYS A 50 -4.55 6.75 -7.65
C LYS A 50 -5.37 6.74 -8.94
N ARG A 51 -4.84 7.30 -10.03
CA ARG A 51 -5.50 7.26 -11.35
C ARG A 51 -5.72 5.82 -11.86
N LEU A 52 -4.75 4.92 -11.65
CA LEU A 52 -4.90 3.51 -12.00
C LEU A 52 -6.04 2.83 -11.23
N SER A 53 -6.31 3.30 -10.01
CA SER A 53 -7.35 2.77 -9.13
C SER A 53 -8.74 3.34 -9.41
N ASP A 54 -8.90 4.33 -10.28
CA ASP A 54 -10.19 4.93 -10.60
C ASP A 54 -11.30 3.91 -10.93
N PRO A 55 -11.06 2.84 -11.71
CA PRO A 55 -12.08 1.82 -12.01
C PRO A 55 -12.18 0.70 -10.95
N TRP A 56 -11.41 0.76 -9.85
CA TRP A 56 -11.38 -0.29 -8.84
C TRP A 56 -12.60 -0.22 -7.91
N SER A 57 -12.88 -1.32 -7.22
CA SER A 57 -13.91 -1.36 -6.19
C SER A 57 -13.57 -0.41 -5.04
N ARG A 58 -14.58 -0.04 -4.23
CA ARG A 58 -14.36 0.79 -3.04
C ARG A 58 -13.33 0.15 -2.11
N SER A 59 -13.48 -1.14 -1.79
CA SER A 59 -12.55 -1.86 -0.91
C SER A 59 -11.11 -1.84 -1.45
N GLU A 60 -10.92 -2.08 -2.75
CA GLU A 60 -9.59 -2.04 -3.38
C GLU A 60 -8.96 -0.63 -3.30
N LYS A 61 -9.76 0.42 -3.51
CA LYS A 61 -9.31 1.82 -3.37
C LYS A 61 -8.92 2.15 -1.93
N VAL A 62 -9.70 1.68 -0.96
CA VAL A 62 -9.39 1.85 0.48
C VAL A 62 -8.06 1.20 0.82
N MET A 63 -7.82 -0.04 0.36
CA MET A 63 -6.54 -0.73 0.57
C MET A 63 -5.35 0.03 -0.04
N LEU A 64 -5.51 0.59 -1.24
CA LEU A 64 -4.47 1.44 -1.84
C LEU A 64 -4.23 2.71 -1.03
N ASN A 65 -5.30 3.42 -0.67
CA ASN A 65 -5.20 4.66 0.09
C ASN A 65 -4.54 4.44 1.45
N LEU A 66 -4.87 3.34 2.13
CA LEU A 66 -4.21 2.93 3.35
C LEU A 66 -2.72 2.69 3.12
N ALA A 67 -2.33 1.90 2.11
CA ALA A 67 -0.92 1.64 1.82
C ALA A 67 -0.14 2.94 1.59
N LEU A 68 -0.71 3.86 0.81
CA LEU A 68 -0.12 5.18 0.55
C LEU A 68 0.00 6.02 1.82
N HIS A 69 -1.03 6.02 2.67
CA HIS A 69 -1.02 6.71 3.95
C HIS A 69 0.07 6.16 4.87
N LEU A 70 0.22 4.82 4.93
CA LEU A 70 1.27 4.15 5.71
C LEU A 70 2.68 4.57 5.29
N PHE A 71 2.90 4.72 3.98
CA PHE A 71 4.16 5.21 3.44
C PHE A 71 4.39 6.70 3.72
N ASN A 72 3.36 7.53 3.60
CA ASN A 72 3.47 8.94 3.87
C ASN A 72 2.13 9.53 4.32
N GLU A 73 2.09 10.06 5.54
CA GLU A 73 0.88 10.60 6.17
C GLU A 73 0.28 11.81 5.45
N ARG A 74 1.05 12.48 4.56
CA ARG A 74 0.52 13.52 3.68
C ARG A 74 -0.66 13.02 2.83
N TYR A 75 -0.71 11.72 2.57
CA TYR A 75 -1.85 11.08 1.92
C TYR A 75 -2.90 10.79 2.99
N LYS A 76 -3.87 11.70 3.11
CA LYS A 76 -4.98 11.55 4.06
C LYS A 76 -5.73 10.24 3.81
N PHE A 77 -6.04 9.55 4.91
CA PHE A 77 -6.84 8.33 4.95
C PHE A 77 -7.90 8.49 6.04
N ASN A 78 -9.15 8.12 5.74
CA ASN A 78 -10.22 8.14 6.73
C ASN A 78 -10.34 6.74 7.34
N LEU A 79 -10.17 6.62 8.67
CA LEU A 79 -10.29 5.35 9.37
C LEU A 79 -11.68 4.71 9.21
N SER A 80 -12.74 5.52 9.09
CA SER A 80 -14.09 5.03 8.85
C SER A 80 -14.26 4.33 7.49
N ASP A 81 -13.32 4.51 6.54
CA ASP A 81 -13.35 3.74 5.29
C ASP A 81 -13.02 2.25 5.50
N LEU A 82 -12.40 1.88 6.62
CA LEU A 82 -12.12 0.49 6.97
C LEU A 82 -13.40 -0.33 7.11
N ASP A 83 -14.52 0.28 7.51
CA ASP A 83 -15.82 -0.39 7.65
C ASP A 83 -16.35 -0.97 6.33
N SER A 84 -15.81 -0.51 5.20
CA SER A 84 -16.16 -1.03 3.87
C SER A 84 -15.35 -2.25 3.44
N LEU A 85 -14.40 -2.71 4.27
CA LEU A 85 -13.55 -3.86 3.97
C LEU A 85 -14.23 -5.17 4.38
N ASP A 86 -14.06 -6.20 3.54
CA ASP A 86 -14.34 -7.56 3.97
C ASP A 86 -13.33 -8.04 5.04
N SER A 87 -13.64 -9.16 5.70
CA SER A 87 -12.83 -9.71 6.78
C SER A 87 -11.37 -9.97 6.37
N LYS A 88 -11.12 -10.30 5.10
CA LYS A 88 -9.77 -10.58 4.59
C LYS A 88 -8.97 -9.30 4.44
N ASN A 89 -9.54 -8.29 3.79
CA ASN A 89 -8.90 -6.98 3.60
C ASN A 89 -8.73 -6.25 4.93
N MET A 90 -9.70 -6.37 5.84
CA MET A 90 -9.60 -5.83 7.19
C MET A 90 -8.40 -6.42 7.95
N ASN A 91 -8.19 -7.74 7.89
CA ASN A 91 -7.04 -8.38 8.54
C ASN A 91 -5.70 -7.90 7.95
N LEU A 92 -5.62 -7.74 6.62
CA LEU A 92 -4.43 -7.18 5.96
C LEU A 92 -4.18 -5.74 6.40
N ALA A 93 -5.22 -4.91 6.43
CA ALA A 93 -5.15 -3.51 6.87
C ALA A 93 -4.61 -3.41 8.29
N PHE A 94 -5.14 -4.19 9.23
CA PHE A 94 -4.66 -4.20 10.62
C PHE A 94 -3.22 -4.67 10.74
N LYS A 95 -2.81 -5.73 10.04
CA LYS A 95 -1.41 -6.18 10.06
C LYS A 95 -0.46 -5.08 9.56
N ALA A 96 -0.82 -4.41 8.47
CA ALA A 96 -0.02 -3.32 7.92
C ALA A 96 0.07 -2.11 8.87
N MET A 97 -1.04 -1.74 9.51
CA MET A 97 -1.06 -0.67 10.52
C MET A 97 -0.23 -1.03 11.74
N LYS A 98 -0.34 -2.27 12.24
CA LYS A 98 0.52 -2.77 13.33
C LYS A 98 1.98 -2.67 12.96
N MET A 99 2.36 -3.04 11.74
CA MET A 99 3.75 -2.87 11.31
C MET A 99 4.16 -1.40 11.43
N ARG A 100 3.39 -0.42 10.96
CA ARG A 100 3.81 0.99 11.01
C ARG A 100 3.92 1.54 12.43
N PHE A 101 2.98 1.21 13.31
CA PHE A 101 2.76 1.92 14.58
C PHE A 101 3.12 1.13 15.84
N LEU A 102 3.34 -0.18 15.74
CA LEU A 102 3.79 -1.06 16.83
C LEU A 102 5.15 -1.67 16.49
#